data_AF-A0A316RDK6-F1
#
_entry.id   AF-A0A316RDK6-F1
#
_cell.length_a   1.000
_cell.length_b   1.000
_cell.length_c   1.000
_cell.angle_alpha   90.00
_cell.angle_beta   90.00
_cell.angle_gamma   90.00
#
_symmetry.space_group_name_H-M   'P 1'
#
loop_
_entity.id
_entity.type
_entity.pdbx_description
1 polymer ?
#
loop_
_entity_poly.entity_id
_entity_poly.type
_entity_poly.pdbx_seq_one_letter_code
_entity_poly.pdbx_strand_id
1 'polypeptide(L)' 'MDAKILQPKKIIAWADTLRSMLPGREYLLEASYKDTGSIRSKASQLRSEGMAFTVRKVDENITSVKRIK' A
#
# COMPACT_ATOMS: atom_id res chain seq x y z
N MET A 1 -20.84 2.43 10.42
CA MET A 1 -19.64 1.79 9.84
C MET A 1 -18.68 2.91 9.49
N ASP A 2 -17.77 3.23 10.39
CA ASP A 2 -16.90 4.41 10.27
C ASP A 2 -15.60 4.06 9.55
N ALA A 3 -15.44 4.62 8.34
CA ALA A 3 -14.20 4.51 7.58
C ALA A 3 -13.15 5.44 8.24
N LYS A 4 -12.15 4.85 8.88
CA LYS A 4 -11.08 5.58 9.56
C LYS A 4 -10.09 6.14 8.53
N ILE A 5 -10.10 7.45 8.31
CA ILE A 5 -9.17 8.16 7.43
C ILE A 5 -7.81 8.27 8.17
N LEU A 6 -6.79 7.59 7.65
CA LEU A 6 -5.40 7.74 8.13
C LEU A 6 -4.72 8.84 7.32
N GLN A 7 -4.33 9.94 7.97
CA GLN A 7 -3.51 10.98 7.35
C GLN A 7 -2.06 10.49 7.22
N PRO A 8 -1.43 10.59 6.05
CA PRO A 8 -0.08 10.07 5.81
C PRO A 8 0.94 10.98 6.50
N LYS A 9 1.38 10.60 7.70
CA LYS A 9 2.59 11.20 8.29
C LYS A 9 3.79 10.68 7.51
N LYS A 10 4.37 11.57 6.69
CA LYS A 10 5.77 11.56 6.21
C LYS A 10 6.24 10.25 5.59
N ILE A 11 6.29 10.19 4.25
CA ILE A 11 7.15 9.31 3.41
C ILE A 11 7.70 8.12 4.19
N ILE A 12 6.80 7.18 4.48
CA ILE A 12 7.12 5.95 5.18
C ILE A 12 7.77 5.06 4.13
N ALA A 13 8.92 4.47 4.43
CA ALA A 13 9.52 3.48 3.55
C ALA A 13 8.42 2.48 3.14
N TRP A 14 8.08 2.39 1.85
CA TRP A 14 6.88 1.67 1.40
C TRP A 14 6.83 0.23 1.91
N ALA A 15 7.98 -0.40 2.14
CA ALA A 15 8.06 -1.71 2.78
C ALA A 15 7.45 -1.72 4.19
N ASP A 16 7.75 -0.75 5.03
CA ASP A 16 7.22 -0.66 6.40
C ASP A 16 5.73 -0.30 6.40
N THR A 17 5.30 0.56 5.46
CA THR A 17 3.88 0.83 5.22
C THR A 17 3.14 -0.46 4.92
N LEU A 18 3.65 -1.26 3.97
CA LEU A 18 3.04 -2.52 3.55
C LEU A 18 3.05 -3.55 4.68
N ARG A 19 4.14 -3.68 5.44
CA ARG A 19 4.22 -4.60 6.59
C ARG A 19 3.21 -4.26 7.68
N SER A 20 2.91 -2.97 7.89
CA SER A 20 1.92 -2.54 8.88
C SER A 20 0.45 -2.78 8.46
N MET A 21 0.19 -3.05 7.17
CA MET A 21 -1.16 -3.30 6.69
C MET A 21 -1.68 -4.62 7.22
N LEU A 22 -2.96 -4.64 7.64
CA LEU A 22 -3.61 -5.86 8.10
C LEU A 22 -4.12 -6.69 6.91
N PRO A 23 -3.98 -8.02 6.93
CA PRO A 23 -4.56 -8.89 5.91
C PRO A 23 -6.07 -8.69 5.77
N GLY A 24 -6.57 -8.78 4.53
CA GLY A 24 -7.98 -8.59 4.19
C GLY A 24 -8.42 -7.13 4.07
N ARG A 25 -7.59 -6.16 4.50
CA ARG A 25 -7.91 -4.73 4.44
C ARG A 25 -7.32 -4.05 3.22
N GLU A 26 -8.06 -3.08 2.71
CA GLU A 26 -7.66 -2.18 1.63
C GLU A 26 -7.38 -0.79 2.20
N TYR A 27 -6.33 -0.15 1.70
CA TYR A 27 -5.83 1.15 2.11
C TYR A 27 -5.65 2.02 0.87
N LEU A 28 -6.07 3.28 0.96
CA LEU A 28 -5.79 4.29 -0.05
C LEU A 28 -4.56 5.07 0.38
N LEU A 29 -3.51 5.01 -0.44
CA LEU A 29 -2.26 5.73 -0.24
C LEU A 29 -2.20 6.91 -1.20
N GLU A 30 -1.84 8.07 -0.67
CA GLU A 30 -1.44 9.21 -1.49
C GLU A 30 -0.06 8.92 -2.08
N ALA A 31 -0.04 8.59 -3.37
CA ALA A 31 1.14 8.11 -4.10
C ALA A 31 1.01 8.50 -5.57
N SER A 32 2.00 9.23 -6.08
CA SER A 32 2.13 9.57 -7.50
C SER A 32 2.38 8.31 -8.34
N TYR A 33 2.34 8.43 -9.68
CA TYR A 33 2.65 7.31 -10.58
C TYR A 33 4.02 6.65 -10.29
N LYS A 34 5.06 7.44 -10.00
CA LYS A 34 6.40 6.95 -9.67
C LYS A 34 6.40 6.19 -8.34
N ASP A 35 5.62 6.64 -7.38
CA ASP A 35 5.45 5.99 -6.08
C ASP A 35 4.67 4.69 -6.22
N THR A 36 3.62 4.65 -7.04
CA THR A 36 2.88 3.41 -7.35
C THR A 36 3.81 2.32 -7.87
N GLY A 37 4.77 2.67 -8.74
CA GLY A 37 5.78 1.73 -9.23
C GLY A 37 6.67 1.20 -8.10
N SER A 38 7.09 2.08 -7.20
CA SER A 38 7.90 1.72 -6.02
C SER A 38 7.14 0.81 -5.05
N ILE A 39 5.85 1.11 -4.79
CA ILE A 39 4.96 0.29 -3.97
C ILE A 39 4.81 -1.11 -4.57
N ARG A 40 4.59 -1.23 -5.90
CA ARG A 40 4.51 -2.53 -6.58
C ARG A 40 5.80 -3.34 -6.43
N SER A 41 6.95 -2.69 -6.60
CA SER A 41 8.26 -3.34 -6.44
C SER A 41 8.43 -3.87 -5.01
N LYS A 42 8.14 -3.05 -3.99
CA LYS A 42 8.20 -3.48 -2.58
C LYS A 42 7.19 -4.57 -2.25
N ALA A 43 5.95 -4.46 -2.73
CA ALA A 43 4.95 -5.51 -2.58
C ALA A 43 5.39 -6.85 -3.18
N SER A 44 6.12 -6.82 -4.30
CA SER A 44 6.70 -8.03 -4.90
C SER A 44 7.82 -8.62 -4.05
N GLN A 45 8.70 -7.77 -3.49
CA GLN A 45 9.78 -8.21 -2.60
C GLN A 45 9.22 -8.90 -1.34
N LEU A 46 8.18 -8.33 -0.74
CA LEU A 46 7.56 -8.89 0.47
C LEU A 46 6.85 -10.24 0.25
N ARG A 47 6.65 -10.68 -1.01
CA ARG A 47 6.12 -12.03 -1.30
C ARG A 47 7.04 -13.13 -0.80
N SER A 48 8.36 -12.94 -0.82
CA SER A 48 9.29 -13.91 -0.24
C SER A 48 9.22 -13.97 1.28
N GLU A 49 8.70 -12.91 1.92
CA GLU A 49 8.41 -12.86 3.37
C GLU A 49 7.00 -13.43 3.69
N GLY A 50 6.30 -14.01 2.71
CA GLY A 50 4.96 -14.57 2.87
C GLY A 50 3.82 -13.55 2.83
N MET A 51 4.10 -12.28 2.56
CA MET A 51 3.08 -11.23 2.47
C MET A 51 2.66 -11.00 1.02
N ALA A 52 1.36 -10.91 0.77
CA ALA A 52 0.83 -10.71 -0.59
C ALA A 52 -0.03 -9.46 -0.66
N PHE A 53 0.14 -8.65 -1.71
CA PHE A 53 -0.60 -7.41 -1.89
C PHE A 53 -1.14 -7.28 -3.31
N THR A 54 -2.31 -6.66 -3.43
CA THR A 54 -2.85 -6.11 -4.68
C THR A 54 -2.63 -4.60 -4.67
N VAL A 55 -2.02 -4.07 -5.73
CA VAL A 55 -1.74 -2.63 -5.87
C VAL A 55 -2.42 -2.12 -7.14
N ARG A 56 -3.36 -1.19 -7.01
CA ARG A 56 -4.13 -0.59 -8.11
C ARG A 56 -4.02 0.93 -8.05
N LYS A 57 -3.72 1.56 -9.18
CA LYS A 57 -3.83 3.02 -9.30
C LYS A 57 -5.32 3.37 -9.40
N VAL A 58 -5.78 4.27 -8.53
CA VAL A 58 -7.17 4.74 -8.50
C VAL A 58 -7.26 6.11 -9.17
N ASP A 59 -6.27 6.97 -8.92
CA ASP A 59 -6.18 8.32 -9.50
C ASP A 59 -4.72 8.72 -9.70
N GLU A 60 -4.44 9.90 -10.27
CA GLU A 60 -3.08 10.42 -10.52
C GLU A 60 -2.18 10.39 -9.29
N ASN A 61 -2.76 10.69 -8.12
CA ASN A 61 -2.08 10.77 -6.84
C ASN A 61 -2.59 9.75 -5.81
N ILE A 62 -3.45 8.80 -6.20
CA ILE A 62 -4.03 7.81 -5.28
C ILE A 62 -3.77 6.39 -5.77
N THR A 63 -3.19 5.58 -4.89
CA THR A 63 -2.97 4.15 -5.08
C THR A 63 -3.72 3.36 -4.02
N SER A 64 -4.60 2.46 -4.45
CA SER A 64 -5.19 1.43 -3.59
C SER A 64 -4.20 0.28 -3.39
N VAL A 65 -4.04 -0.13 -2.14
CA VAL A 65 -3.29 -1.32 -1.75
C VAL A 65 -4.12 -2.18 -0.83
N LYS A 66 -4.31 -3.45 -1.22
CA LYS A 66 -4.98 -4.46 -0.38
C LYS A 66 -4.00 -5.55 0.00
N ARG A 67 -3.87 -5.83 1.29
CA ARG A 67 -3.09 -7.00 1.75
C ARG A 67 -3.97 -8.25 1.68
N ILE A 68 -3.51 -9.26 0.96
CA ILE A 68 -4.17 -10.55 0.79
C ILE A 68 -3.71 -11.54 1.87
N LYS A 69 -2.41 -11.57 2.16
CA LYS A 69 -1.75 -12.45 3.13
C LYS A 69 -0.70 -11.66 3.92
#